data_AF-A0A524E007-F1
#
_entry.id   AF-A0A524E007-F1
#
_cell.length_a   1.000
_cell.length_b   1.000
_cell.length_c   1.000
_cell.angle_alpha   90.00
_cell.angle_beta   90.00
_cell.angle_gamma   90.00
#
_symmetry.space_group_name_H-M   'P 1'
#
loop_
_entity.id
_entity.type
_entity.pdbx_description
1 polymer ?
#
loop_
_entity_poly.entity_id
_entity_poly.type
_entity_poly.pdbx_seq_one_letter_code
_entity_poly.pdbx_strand_id
1 'polypeptide(L)'
;MCNILRGIHNQSPRKMKVLAFNASPRKSQGTTDILMEAFIAGAKRAKAEVEKHHIVDLNINGCLSCFSCWWKTPGKCVHRDDMDWILPKIPEADIMLLGTPIYGRNVTHYLQRLLERTFSFSLPEMEVKDGETTHPGRIRKFPQLVLCATCGFPDTSNFGIVRALYQGGVEILLPAAQMLFNEDGREQLSGFLQAIELAGQKMAKGEEIPQSLRDQLVVEYSDEMKKGIIESHNLYSASRLE
;
A
#
# COMPACT_ATOMS: atom_id res chain seq x y z
N MET A 1 -37.32 43.72 14.00
CA MET A 1 -37.11 43.11 12.68
C MET A 1 -35.61 42.99 12.41
N CYS A 2 -35.04 41.80 12.56
CA CYS A 2 -34.12 41.14 11.61
C CYS A 2 -33.50 39.92 12.31
N ASN A 3 -34.08 38.74 12.08
CA ASN A 3 -33.50 37.46 12.44
C ASN A 3 -32.43 37.12 11.40
N ILE A 4 -31.16 37.12 11.79
CA ILE A 4 -30.09 36.52 10.98
C ILE A 4 -30.01 35.04 11.38
N LEU A 5 -30.64 34.19 10.58
CA LEU A 5 -30.49 32.74 10.62
C LEU A 5 -29.03 32.40 10.27
N ARG A 6 -28.26 31.96 11.27
CA ARG A 6 -26.99 31.26 11.05
C ARG A 6 -27.32 29.91 10.44
N GLY A 7 -27.07 29.77 9.14
CA GLY A 7 -27.09 28.48 8.47
C GLY A 7 -26.03 27.58 9.06
N ILE A 8 -26.45 26.62 9.88
CA ILE A 8 -25.64 25.47 10.26
C ILE A 8 -25.57 24.61 8.98
N HIS A 9 -24.51 24.76 8.20
CA HIS A 9 -24.22 23.81 7.12
C HIS A 9 -23.92 22.46 7.76
N ASN A 10 -24.97 21.63 7.85
CA ASN A 10 -24.89 20.22 8.16
C ASN A 10 -24.26 19.51 6.95
N GLN A 11 -22.94 19.64 6.77
CA GLN A 11 -22.21 18.84 5.81
C GLN A 11 -22.18 17.42 6.35
N SER A 12 -22.87 16.50 5.68
CA SER A 12 -22.68 15.07 5.95
C SER A 12 -21.18 14.76 5.93
N PRO A 13 -20.68 13.93 6.88
CA PRO A 13 -19.25 13.64 6.95
C PRO A 13 -18.76 13.11 5.60
N ARG A 14 -17.69 13.74 5.08
CA ARG A 14 -17.06 13.32 3.82
C ARG A 14 -16.69 11.85 3.92
N LYS A 15 -17.17 11.04 2.98
CA LYS A 15 -16.85 9.62 2.85
C LYS A 15 -15.34 9.45 2.63
N MET A 16 -14.70 8.56 3.39
CA MET A 16 -13.27 8.25 3.19
C MET A 16 -13.02 7.63 1.83
N LYS A 17 -11.97 8.09 1.15
CA LYS A 17 -11.53 7.57 -0.15
C LYS A 17 -10.27 6.72 -0.02
N VAL A 18 -10.35 5.48 -0.49
CA VAL A 18 -9.21 4.55 -0.59
C VAL A 18 -8.83 4.40 -2.06
N LEU A 19 -7.62 4.79 -2.40
CA LEU A 19 -7.03 4.55 -3.72
C LEU A 19 -6.02 3.39 -3.58
N ALA A 20 -6.34 2.25 -4.19
CA ALA A 20 -5.59 1.01 -4.04
C ALA A 20 -4.87 0.62 -5.33
N PHE A 21 -3.58 0.28 -5.21
CA PHE A 21 -2.74 -0.15 -6.33
C PHE A 21 -2.09 -1.50 -6.03
N ASN A 22 -2.49 -2.53 -6.78
CA ASN A 22 -1.87 -3.85 -6.71
C ASN A 22 -0.78 -3.97 -7.77
N ALA A 23 0.48 -4.07 -7.32
CA ALA A 23 1.66 -4.21 -8.15
C ALA A 23 2.08 -5.68 -8.40
N SER A 24 1.28 -6.65 -7.93
CA SER A 24 1.55 -8.06 -8.15
C SER A 24 1.33 -8.45 -9.62
N PRO A 25 2.32 -9.10 -10.28
CA PRO A 25 2.13 -9.61 -11.65
C PRO A 25 1.02 -10.65 -11.75
N ARG A 26 0.68 -11.30 -10.63
CA ARG A 26 -0.40 -12.29 -10.53
C ARG A 26 -1.79 -11.65 -10.38
N LYS A 27 -1.88 -10.32 -10.27
CA LYS A 27 -3.14 -9.56 -10.14
C LYS A 27 -4.04 -10.19 -9.05
N SER A 28 -5.31 -10.45 -9.35
CA SER A 28 -6.29 -11.07 -8.45
C SER A 28 -6.01 -12.52 -8.06
N GLN A 29 -5.09 -13.20 -8.76
CA GLN A 29 -4.69 -14.58 -8.41
C GLN A 29 -3.51 -14.60 -7.43
N GLY A 30 -2.94 -13.43 -7.11
CA GLY A 30 -1.79 -13.31 -6.21
C GLY A 30 -2.19 -13.19 -4.75
N THR A 31 -1.34 -13.71 -3.87
CA THR A 31 -1.50 -13.58 -2.40
C THR A 31 -1.53 -12.13 -1.92
N THR A 32 -0.85 -11.23 -2.63
CA THR A 32 -0.90 -9.79 -2.38
C THR A 32 -2.33 -9.25 -2.48
N ASP A 33 -3.12 -9.70 -3.46
CA ASP A 33 -4.50 -9.23 -3.64
C ASP A 33 -5.41 -9.73 -2.51
N ILE A 34 -5.15 -10.93 -1.96
CA ILE A 34 -5.88 -11.45 -0.80
C ILE A 34 -5.75 -10.49 0.39
N LEU A 35 -4.53 -10.00 0.68
CA LEU A 35 -4.31 -9.06 1.78
C LEU A 35 -4.99 -7.71 1.51
N MET A 36 -4.88 -7.22 0.28
CA MET A 36 -5.53 -5.96 -0.11
C MET A 36 -7.06 -6.06 -0.02
N GLU A 37 -7.65 -7.17 -0.46
CA GLU A 37 -9.10 -7.40 -0.38
C GLU A 37 -9.59 -7.50 1.06
N ALA A 38 -8.82 -8.13 1.98
CA ALA A 38 -9.15 -8.13 3.39
C ALA A 38 -9.23 -6.69 3.95
N PHE A 39 -8.26 -5.83 3.63
CA PHE A 39 -8.25 -4.43 4.07
C PHE A 39 -9.43 -3.67 3.45
N ILE A 40 -9.65 -3.83 2.14
CA ILE A 40 -10.73 -3.20 1.40
C ILE A 40 -12.10 -3.64 1.95
N ALA A 41 -12.27 -4.89 2.34
CA ALA A 41 -13.50 -5.39 2.94
C ALA A 41 -13.79 -4.72 4.30
N GLY A 42 -12.75 -4.48 5.09
CA GLY A 42 -12.83 -3.66 6.30
C GLY A 42 -13.25 -2.21 6.00
N ALA A 43 -12.56 -1.58 5.05
CA ALA A 43 -12.84 -0.20 4.66
C ALA A 43 -14.26 0.00 4.11
N LYS A 44 -14.74 -0.94 3.26
CA LYS A 44 -16.11 -0.93 2.73
C LYS A 44 -17.17 -1.10 3.82
N ARG A 45 -16.89 -1.90 4.87
CA ARG A 45 -17.76 -1.99 6.06
C ARG A 45 -17.91 -0.68 6.81
N ALA A 46 -16.87 0.15 6.81
CA ALA A 46 -16.91 1.53 7.29
C ALA A 46 -17.47 2.52 6.25
N LYS A 47 -18.05 2.02 5.14
CA LYS A 47 -18.61 2.81 4.05
C LYS A 47 -17.56 3.69 3.36
N ALA A 48 -16.29 3.30 3.28
CA ALA A 48 -15.34 3.99 2.42
C ALA A 48 -15.70 3.84 0.93
N GLU A 49 -15.35 4.84 0.12
CA GLU A 49 -15.26 4.72 -1.33
C GLU A 49 -13.91 4.09 -1.66
N VAL A 50 -13.91 3.03 -2.47
CA VAL A 50 -12.69 2.29 -2.80
C VAL A 50 -12.55 2.21 -4.31
N GLU A 51 -11.41 2.64 -4.81
CA GLU A 51 -10.98 2.49 -6.20
C GLU A 51 -9.72 1.64 -6.22
N LYS A 52 -9.73 0.47 -6.86
CA LYS A 52 -8.59 -0.47 -6.94
C LYS A 52 -8.15 -0.66 -8.38
N HIS A 53 -6.83 -0.59 -8.62
CA HIS A 53 -6.20 -0.85 -9.91
C HIS A 53 -5.10 -1.88 -9.80
N HIS A 54 -4.94 -2.71 -10.84
CA HIS A 54 -3.75 -3.52 -11.03
C HIS A 54 -2.76 -2.73 -11.88
N ILE A 55 -1.61 -2.37 -11.32
CA ILE A 55 -0.62 -1.55 -12.05
C ILE A 55 -0.12 -2.26 -13.31
N VAL A 56 -0.15 -3.60 -13.32
CA VAL A 56 0.23 -4.43 -14.47
C VAL A 56 -0.61 -4.14 -15.71
N ASP A 57 -1.88 -3.74 -15.53
CA ASP A 57 -2.80 -3.43 -16.63
C ASP A 57 -2.70 -1.98 -17.12
N LEU A 58 -1.87 -1.17 -16.45
CA LEU A 58 -1.70 0.24 -16.75
C LEU A 58 -0.45 0.49 -17.59
N ASN A 59 -0.58 1.40 -18.54
CA ASN A 59 0.54 1.98 -19.26
C ASN A 59 1.17 3.08 -18.40
N ILE A 60 2.22 2.72 -17.67
CA ILE A 60 3.01 3.66 -16.85
C ILE A 60 4.46 3.47 -17.23
N ASN A 61 5.10 4.55 -17.69
CA ASN A 61 6.52 4.58 -17.95
C ASN A 61 7.30 4.96 -16.69
N GLY A 62 8.54 4.51 -16.59
CA GLY A 62 9.47 4.97 -15.55
C GLY A 62 9.73 6.47 -15.63
N CYS A 63 10.17 7.06 -14.52
CA CYS A 63 10.59 8.45 -14.52
C CYS A 63 11.89 8.61 -15.35
N LEU A 64 11.94 9.64 -16.20
CA LEU A 64 13.13 9.94 -17.01
C LEU A 64 14.03 11.02 -16.39
N SER A 65 13.73 11.47 -15.16
CA SER A 65 14.48 12.53 -14.47
C SER A 65 14.67 13.80 -15.32
N CYS A 66 13.68 14.14 -16.14
CA CYS A 66 13.76 15.29 -17.04
C CYS A 66 13.45 16.63 -16.35
N PHE A 67 13.00 16.59 -15.08
CA PHE A 67 12.63 17.73 -14.23
C PHE A 67 11.62 18.71 -14.81
N SER A 68 10.89 18.32 -15.86
CA SER A 68 9.86 19.19 -16.45
C SER A 68 8.75 19.49 -15.45
N CYS A 69 8.40 18.56 -14.57
CA CYS A 69 7.45 18.75 -13.47
C CYS A 69 7.86 19.80 -12.43
N TRP A 70 9.11 20.23 -12.42
CA TRP A 70 9.58 21.38 -11.64
C TRP A 70 9.62 22.65 -12.47
N TRP A 71 10.27 22.59 -13.64
CA TRP A 71 10.71 23.81 -14.33
C TRP A 71 9.83 24.25 -15.50
N LYS A 72 9.17 23.30 -16.19
CA LYS A 72 8.37 23.60 -17.40
C LYS A 72 6.87 23.53 -17.12
N THR A 73 6.47 22.56 -16.32
CA THR A 73 5.07 22.27 -15.97
C THR A 73 4.97 22.00 -14.47
N PRO A 74 5.07 23.04 -13.61
CA PRO A 74 5.10 22.86 -12.16
C PRO A 74 3.97 21.95 -11.65
N GLY A 75 4.33 20.84 -11.00
CA GLY A 75 3.39 19.87 -10.43
C GLY A 75 2.73 18.91 -11.41
N LYS A 76 3.03 19.01 -12.71
CA LYS A 76 2.44 18.16 -13.75
C LYS A 76 3.53 17.45 -14.53
N CYS A 77 3.40 16.15 -14.71
CA CYS A 77 4.32 15.44 -15.58
C CYS A 77 4.01 15.66 -17.06
N VAL A 78 5.04 15.58 -17.90
CA VAL A 78 4.94 15.76 -19.36
C VAL A 78 4.72 14.46 -20.12
N HIS A 79 4.95 13.28 -19.51
CA HIS A 79 4.65 12.02 -20.18
C HIS A 79 3.14 11.77 -20.10
N ARG A 80 2.54 11.44 -21.24
CA ARG A 80 1.10 11.20 -21.42
C ARG A 80 0.83 9.70 -21.39
N ASP A 81 0.61 9.20 -20.19
CA ASP A 81 0.31 7.82 -19.87
C ASP A 81 -0.67 7.76 -18.69
N ASP A 82 -0.94 6.59 -18.11
CA ASP A 82 -1.97 6.47 -17.05
C ASP A 82 -1.66 7.30 -15.79
N MET A 83 -0.45 7.84 -15.64
CA MET A 83 -0.17 8.80 -14.57
C MET A 83 -0.94 10.12 -14.73
N ASP A 84 -1.43 10.47 -15.92
CA ASP A 84 -2.21 11.70 -16.15
C ASP A 84 -3.50 11.73 -15.31
N TRP A 85 -4.17 10.57 -15.13
CA TRP A 85 -5.36 10.47 -14.29
C TRP A 85 -5.05 9.98 -12.86
N ILE A 86 -3.93 9.29 -12.63
CA ILE A 86 -3.53 8.83 -11.28
C ILE A 86 -3.05 9.99 -10.42
N LEU A 87 -2.12 10.81 -10.91
CA LEU A 87 -1.51 11.90 -10.13
C LEU A 87 -2.54 12.84 -9.48
N PRO A 88 -3.60 13.32 -10.18
CA PRO A 88 -4.60 14.16 -9.54
C PRO A 88 -5.45 13.43 -8.49
N LYS A 89 -5.61 12.10 -8.58
CA LYS A 89 -6.40 11.32 -7.59
C LYS A 89 -5.67 11.05 -6.28
N ILE A 90 -4.34 10.98 -6.29
CA ILE A 90 -3.55 10.74 -5.07
C ILE A 90 -3.85 11.75 -3.95
N PRO A 91 -3.78 13.09 -4.16
CA PRO A 91 -4.09 14.08 -3.12
C PRO A 91 -5.58 14.11 -2.73
N GLU A 92 -6.48 13.55 -3.56
CA GLU A 92 -7.89 13.41 -3.20
C GLU A 92 -8.16 12.21 -2.29
N ALA A 93 -7.28 11.21 -2.29
CA ALA A 93 -7.42 10.04 -1.45
C ALA A 93 -7.14 10.37 0.02
N ASP A 94 -7.81 9.65 0.91
CA ASP A 94 -7.52 9.67 2.34
C ASP A 94 -6.54 8.56 2.72
N ILE A 95 -6.66 7.42 2.04
CA ILE A 95 -5.78 6.25 2.20
C ILE A 95 -5.27 5.83 0.82
N MET A 96 -3.97 5.56 0.72
CA MET A 96 -3.34 4.96 -0.44
C MET A 96 -2.83 3.57 -0.05
N LEU A 97 -3.51 2.54 -0.56
CA LEU A 97 -3.24 1.14 -0.28
C LEU A 97 -2.35 0.57 -1.39
N LEU A 98 -1.12 0.21 -1.06
CA LEU A 98 -0.13 -0.31 -1.99
C LEU A 98 0.09 -1.79 -1.73
N GLY A 99 -0.06 -2.62 -2.75
CA GLY A 99 0.24 -4.04 -2.69
C GLY A 99 1.46 -4.40 -3.53
N THR A 100 2.43 -5.12 -2.98
CA THR A 100 3.54 -5.68 -3.77
C THR A 100 4.03 -7.00 -3.22
N PRO A 101 4.35 -8.01 -4.05
CA PRO A 101 5.26 -9.06 -3.62
C PRO A 101 6.69 -8.53 -3.54
N ILE A 102 7.53 -9.17 -2.73
CA ILE A 102 8.99 -8.96 -2.67
C ILE A 102 9.65 -9.88 -3.70
N TYR A 103 10.14 -9.31 -4.79
CA TYR A 103 10.86 -10.01 -5.86
C TYR A 103 12.31 -9.51 -5.93
N GLY A 104 13.28 -10.42 -5.93
CA GLY A 104 14.70 -10.04 -5.99
C GLY A 104 15.15 -9.16 -4.83
N ARG A 105 14.59 -9.36 -3.63
CA ARG A 105 14.80 -8.51 -2.43
C ARG A 105 14.39 -7.04 -2.61
N ASN A 106 13.52 -6.76 -3.58
CA ASN A 106 12.99 -5.43 -3.85
C ASN A 106 11.45 -5.50 -4.01
N VAL A 107 10.80 -4.33 -4.04
CA VAL A 107 9.42 -4.22 -4.54
C VAL A 107 9.41 -4.44 -6.06
N THR A 108 8.24 -4.72 -6.62
CA THR A 108 8.12 -4.92 -8.06
C THR A 108 8.42 -3.65 -8.86
N HIS A 109 8.93 -3.82 -10.08
CA HIS A 109 9.11 -2.70 -11.02
C HIS A 109 7.79 -1.98 -11.34
N TYR A 110 6.66 -2.69 -11.26
CA TYR A 110 5.32 -2.12 -11.36
C TYR A 110 5.05 -1.08 -10.27
N LEU A 111 5.45 -1.35 -9.02
CA LEU A 111 5.30 -0.39 -7.94
C LEU A 111 6.30 0.77 -8.10
N GLN A 112 7.57 0.47 -8.39
CA GLN A 112 8.61 1.49 -8.54
C GLN A 112 8.22 2.56 -9.58
N ARG A 113 7.79 2.16 -10.79
CA ARG A 113 7.42 3.12 -11.84
C ARG A 113 6.27 4.06 -11.44
N LEU A 114 5.35 3.61 -10.59
CA LEU A 114 4.28 4.47 -10.06
C LEU A 114 4.83 5.47 -9.04
N LEU A 115 5.70 5.03 -8.12
CA LEU A 115 6.27 5.88 -7.07
C LEU A 115 7.25 6.93 -7.61
N GLU A 116 8.13 6.56 -8.55
CA GLU A 116 9.10 7.50 -9.14
C GLU A 116 8.40 8.74 -9.73
N ARG A 117 7.15 8.58 -10.14
CA ARG A 117 6.33 9.62 -10.79
C ARG A 117 5.60 10.52 -9.79
N THR A 118 5.55 10.17 -8.50
CA THR A 118 5.00 11.03 -7.44
C THR A 118 5.94 12.17 -7.06
N PHE A 119 7.17 12.19 -7.59
CA PHE A 119 8.12 13.30 -7.42
C PHE A 119 7.57 14.66 -7.90
N SER A 120 6.59 14.65 -8.80
CA SER A 120 5.87 15.86 -9.21
C SER A 120 5.17 16.59 -8.04
N PHE A 121 4.93 15.89 -6.92
CA PHE A 121 4.38 16.47 -5.69
C PHE A 121 5.43 17.20 -4.84
N SER A 122 6.71 17.19 -5.21
CA SER A 122 7.75 17.94 -4.51
C SER A 122 7.98 19.31 -5.16
N LEU A 123 8.34 20.27 -4.33
CA LEU A 123 8.88 21.56 -4.75
C LEU A 123 10.39 21.43 -5.07
N PRO A 124 10.94 22.23 -5.99
CA PRO A 124 12.36 22.17 -6.36
C PRO A 124 13.30 22.70 -5.27
N GLU A 125 12.81 23.58 -4.40
CA GLU A 125 13.57 24.11 -3.27
C GLU A 125 13.89 23.00 -2.26
N MET A 126 14.98 23.16 -1.52
CA MET A 126 15.34 22.29 -0.40
C MET A 126 15.21 23.05 0.91
N GLU A 127 14.81 22.35 1.96
CA GLU A 127 14.77 22.86 3.33
C GLU A 127 15.37 21.85 4.31
N VAL A 128 15.82 22.34 5.46
CA VAL A 128 16.18 21.47 6.59
C VAL A 128 14.95 21.28 7.46
N LYS A 129 14.56 20.03 7.67
CA LYS A 129 13.45 19.62 8.54
C LYS A 129 13.90 18.45 9.40
N ASP A 130 13.71 18.58 10.71
CA ASP A 130 14.08 17.56 11.71
C ASP A 130 15.55 17.09 11.61
N GLY A 131 16.46 18.01 11.22
CA GLY A 131 17.90 17.72 11.06
C GLY A 131 18.29 17.12 9.71
N GLU A 132 17.32 16.84 8.83
CA GLU A 132 17.52 16.25 7.51
C GLU A 132 17.18 17.24 6.39
N THR A 133 17.79 17.07 5.21
CA THR A 133 17.45 17.88 4.03
C THR A 133 16.31 17.23 3.25
N THR A 134 15.27 18.00 2.94
CA THR A 134 14.10 17.51 2.21
C THR A 134 13.60 18.51 1.19
N HIS A 135 12.75 18.05 0.26
CA HIS A 135 11.98 18.92 -0.62
C HIS A 135 10.61 19.18 0.00
N PRO A 136 10.18 20.45 0.15
CA PRO A 136 8.83 20.76 0.60
C PRO A 136 7.76 20.17 -0.32
N GLY A 137 6.61 19.80 0.24
CA GLY A 137 5.49 19.28 -0.53
C GLY A 137 4.74 20.37 -1.31
N ARG A 138 4.41 20.10 -2.57
CA ARG A 138 3.54 20.92 -3.42
C ARG A 138 2.05 20.69 -3.12
N ILE A 139 1.69 19.51 -2.65
CA ILE A 139 0.31 19.16 -2.32
C ILE A 139 0.04 19.39 -0.83
N ARG A 140 -1.19 19.79 -0.50
CA ARG A 140 -1.59 20.08 0.89
C ARG A 140 -1.63 18.84 1.79
N LYS A 141 -1.94 17.68 1.21
CA LYS A 141 -2.11 16.42 1.93
C LYS A 141 -1.62 15.29 1.04
N PHE A 142 -0.78 14.43 1.59
CA PHE A 142 -0.51 13.10 1.03
C PHE A 142 -1.40 12.09 1.79
N PRO A 143 -2.00 11.10 1.11
CA PRO A 143 -2.85 10.09 1.77
C PRO A 143 -2.08 9.29 2.82
N GLN A 144 -2.79 8.75 3.82
CA GLN A 144 -2.19 7.77 4.73
C GLN A 144 -1.78 6.53 3.93
N LEU A 145 -0.53 6.10 4.11
CA LEU A 145 0.02 4.98 3.39
C LEU A 145 -0.27 3.67 4.13
N VAL A 146 -0.78 2.69 3.38
CA VAL A 146 -0.91 1.29 3.83
C VAL A 146 -0.19 0.41 2.83
N LEU A 147 0.66 -0.48 3.32
CA LEU A 147 1.52 -1.31 2.47
C LEU A 147 1.32 -2.79 2.76
N CYS A 148 0.69 -3.48 1.81
CA CYS A 148 0.57 -4.93 1.79
C CYS A 148 1.76 -5.54 1.04
N ALA A 149 2.69 -6.15 1.77
CA ALA A 149 3.82 -6.85 1.18
C ALA A 149 3.78 -8.36 1.45
N THR A 150 4.05 -9.16 0.42
CA THR A 150 4.14 -10.62 0.52
C THR A 150 5.52 -11.12 0.12
N CYS A 151 6.01 -12.18 0.76
CA CYS A 151 7.28 -12.83 0.41
C CYS A 151 7.11 -14.36 0.39
N GLY A 152 7.93 -15.05 -0.41
CA GLY A 152 7.98 -16.52 -0.41
C GLY A 152 8.78 -17.12 0.76
N PHE A 153 9.75 -16.37 1.27
CA PHE A 153 10.56 -16.78 2.41
C PHE A 153 9.80 -16.56 3.73
N PRO A 154 10.05 -17.39 4.76
CA PRO A 154 9.36 -17.30 6.04
C PRO A 154 9.92 -16.20 6.97
N ASP A 155 10.94 -15.45 6.55
CA ASP A 155 11.61 -14.44 7.35
C ASP A 155 11.17 -13.02 7.02
N THR A 156 10.91 -12.22 8.06
CA THR A 156 10.51 -10.82 7.90
C THR A 156 11.65 -9.87 7.55
N SER A 157 12.90 -10.33 7.65
CA SER A 157 14.08 -9.58 7.17
C SER A 157 14.00 -9.25 5.67
N ASN A 158 13.21 -10.00 4.90
CA ASN A 158 12.97 -9.76 3.48
C ASN A 158 12.17 -8.46 3.19
N PHE A 159 11.50 -7.88 4.19
CA PHE A 159 10.70 -6.66 4.03
C PHE A 159 11.46 -5.37 4.31
N GLY A 160 12.77 -5.42 4.59
CA GLY A 160 13.56 -4.22 4.92
C GLY A 160 13.44 -3.08 3.89
N ILE A 161 13.39 -3.41 2.59
CA ILE A 161 13.21 -2.42 1.52
C ILE A 161 11.85 -1.73 1.58
N VAL A 162 10.80 -2.48 1.93
CA VAL A 162 9.44 -1.98 2.10
C VAL A 162 9.39 -0.98 3.26
N ARG A 163 10.01 -1.32 4.40
CA ARG A 163 10.09 -0.41 5.55
C ARG A 163 10.85 0.87 5.22
N ALA A 164 11.95 0.75 4.46
CA ALA A 164 12.78 1.88 4.07
C ALA A 164 12.05 2.86 3.13
N LEU A 165 11.28 2.34 2.16
CA LEU A 165 10.59 3.16 1.17
C LEU A 165 9.36 3.89 1.72
N TYR A 166 8.74 3.39 2.80
CA TYR A 166 7.43 3.84 3.27
C TYR A 166 7.42 4.15 4.77
N GLN A 167 8.29 5.07 5.17
CA GLN A 167 8.39 5.50 6.56
C GLN A 167 7.08 6.12 7.05
N GLY A 168 6.60 5.68 8.22
CA GLY A 168 5.37 6.18 8.85
C GLY A 168 4.06 5.59 8.31
N GLY A 169 4.12 4.65 7.36
CA GLY A 169 2.94 3.91 6.87
C GLY A 169 2.43 2.84 7.85
N VAL A 170 1.25 2.29 7.56
CA VAL A 170 0.78 1.04 8.18
C VAL A 170 1.28 -0.14 7.35
N GLU A 171 2.07 -1.01 7.97
CA GLU A 171 2.64 -2.19 7.31
C GLU A 171 1.73 -3.41 7.48
N ILE A 172 1.50 -4.15 6.40
CA ILE A 172 0.83 -5.46 6.37
C ILE A 172 1.81 -6.42 5.69
N LEU A 173 2.50 -7.25 6.48
CA LEU A 173 3.62 -8.06 5.99
C LEU A 173 3.36 -9.54 6.20
N LEU A 174 3.36 -10.29 5.10
CA LEU A 174 3.18 -11.74 5.12
C LEU A 174 4.39 -12.45 4.49
N PRO A 175 5.35 -12.92 5.31
CA PRO A 175 6.29 -13.97 4.89
C PRO A 175 5.56 -15.28 4.56
N ALA A 176 6.23 -16.19 3.85
CA ALA A 176 5.69 -17.49 3.42
C ALA A 176 4.27 -17.42 2.83
N ALA A 177 3.97 -16.39 2.03
CA ALA A 177 2.62 -16.08 1.61
C ALA A 177 1.92 -17.20 0.82
N GLN A 178 2.68 -18.15 0.27
CA GLN A 178 2.16 -19.38 -0.35
C GLN A 178 1.25 -20.21 0.57
N MET A 179 1.37 -20.05 1.90
CA MET A 179 0.49 -20.71 2.86
C MET A 179 -0.98 -20.35 2.65
N LEU A 180 -1.29 -19.19 2.08
CA LEU A 180 -2.67 -18.80 1.74
C LEU A 180 -3.32 -19.67 0.65
N PHE A 181 -2.54 -20.47 -0.09
CA PHE A 181 -3.08 -21.35 -1.13
C PHE A 181 -3.62 -22.68 -0.61
N ASN A 182 -3.26 -23.10 0.61
CA ASN A 182 -3.77 -24.33 1.22
C ASN A 182 -4.69 -24.02 2.42
N GLU A 183 -5.51 -25.00 2.82
CA GLU A 183 -6.53 -24.81 3.85
C GLU A 183 -5.93 -24.59 5.24
N ASP A 184 -5.02 -25.46 5.67
CA ASP A 184 -4.35 -25.37 6.97
C ASP A 184 -3.63 -24.03 7.16
N GLY A 185 -2.92 -23.57 6.13
CA GLY A 185 -2.22 -22.29 6.13
C GLY A 185 -3.19 -21.10 6.18
N ARG A 186 -4.35 -21.18 5.51
CA ARG A 186 -5.41 -20.17 5.66
C ARG A 186 -6.02 -20.17 7.05
N GLU A 187 -6.21 -21.33 7.67
CA GLU A 187 -6.70 -21.42 9.04
C GLU A 187 -5.72 -20.78 10.02
N GLN A 188 -4.42 -21.10 9.90
CA GLN A 188 -3.35 -20.49 10.69
C GLN A 188 -3.26 -18.97 10.50
N LEU A 189 -3.53 -18.47 9.29
CA LEU A 189 -3.50 -17.04 8.96
C LEU A 189 -4.85 -16.34 9.15
N SER A 190 -5.87 -17.01 9.67
CA SER A 190 -7.21 -16.44 9.81
C SER A 190 -7.25 -15.21 10.72
N GLY A 191 -6.56 -15.27 11.87
CA GLY A 191 -6.44 -14.13 12.79
C GLY A 191 -5.72 -12.94 12.16
N PHE A 192 -4.70 -13.19 11.35
CA PHE A 192 -3.99 -12.15 10.59
C PHE A 192 -4.90 -11.47 9.56
N LEU A 193 -5.67 -12.24 8.79
CA LEU A 193 -6.62 -11.70 7.81
C LEU A 193 -7.74 -10.88 8.49
N GLN A 194 -8.21 -11.32 9.66
CA GLN A 194 -9.17 -10.57 10.48
C GLN A 194 -8.57 -9.26 11.01
N ALA A 195 -7.30 -9.27 11.42
CA ALA A 195 -6.59 -8.06 11.86
C ALA A 195 -6.47 -7.04 10.70
N ILE A 196 -6.15 -7.50 9.49
CA ILE A 196 -6.12 -6.64 8.29
C ILE A 196 -7.49 -6.00 8.03
N GLU A 197 -8.54 -6.79 8.11
CA GLU A 197 -9.91 -6.30 7.94
C GLU A 197 -10.28 -5.25 9.00
N LEU A 198 -9.97 -5.51 10.27
CA LEU A 198 -10.19 -4.57 11.36
C LEU A 198 -9.40 -3.28 11.14
N ALA A 199 -8.15 -3.37 10.66
CA ALA A 199 -7.35 -2.20 10.34
C ALA A 199 -7.97 -1.35 9.22
N GLY A 200 -8.43 -2.00 8.14
CA GLY A 200 -9.16 -1.32 7.07
C GLY A 200 -10.41 -0.61 7.56
N GLN A 201 -11.17 -1.25 8.47
CA GLN A 201 -12.36 -0.64 9.06
C GLN A 201 -12.04 0.58 9.92
N LYS A 202 -11.03 0.49 10.79
CA LYS A 202 -10.62 1.57 11.70
C LYS A 202 -10.10 2.78 10.94
N MET A 203 -9.17 2.57 10.01
CA MET A 203 -8.62 3.68 9.20
C MET A 203 -9.71 4.37 8.38
N ALA A 204 -10.64 3.61 7.80
CA ALA A 204 -11.76 4.18 7.04
C ALA A 204 -12.78 4.95 7.91
N LYS A 205 -12.77 4.78 9.24
CA LYS A 205 -13.51 5.63 10.19
C LYS A 205 -12.71 6.86 10.64
N GLY A 206 -11.47 7.02 10.18
CA GLY A 206 -10.54 8.04 10.66
C GLY A 206 -9.98 7.74 12.05
N GLU A 207 -10.06 6.49 12.51
CA GLU A 207 -9.49 6.07 13.79
C GLU A 207 -7.99 5.76 13.65
N GLU A 208 -7.22 6.03 14.70
CA GLU A 208 -5.85 5.54 14.80
C GLU A 208 -5.81 4.03 14.99
N ILE A 209 -4.77 3.40 14.42
CA ILE A 209 -4.49 1.97 14.61
C ILE A 209 -3.56 1.82 15.83
N PRO A 210 -4.02 1.18 16.92
CA PRO A 210 -3.20 0.97 18.11
C PRO A 210 -2.03 0.03 17.81
N GLN A 211 -0.92 0.16 18.55
CA GLN A 211 0.28 -0.65 18.34
C GLN A 211 -0.02 -2.15 18.39
N SER A 212 -0.88 -2.59 19.31
CA SER A 212 -1.28 -4.01 19.41
C SER A 212 -1.96 -4.55 18.15
N LEU A 213 -2.64 -3.71 17.38
CA LEU A 213 -3.18 -4.09 16.07
C LEU A 213 -2.09 -4.03 15.00
N ARG A 214 -1.17 -3.06 15.04
CA ARG A 214 -0.02 -2.99 14.12
C ARG A 214 0.84 -4.24 14.21
N ASP A 215 1.10 -4.73 15.41
CA ASP A 215 1.90 -5.94 15.64
C ASP A 215 1.23 -7.17 15.01
N GLN A 216 -0.11 -7.24 15.02
CA GLN A 216 -0.87 -8.31 14.37
C GLN A 216 -0.88 -8.21 12.84
N LEU A 217 -0.46 -7.09 12.24
CA LEU A 217 -0.35 -6.93 10.79
C LEU A 217 1.01 -7.39 10.23
N VAL A 218 1.88 -7.93 11.08
CA VAL A 218 3.17 -8.50 10.68
C VAL A 218 3.23 -9.93 11.17
N VAL A 219 3.23 -10.90 10.26
CA VAL A 219 3.35 -12.31 10.64
C VAL A 219 4.81 -12.65 10.94
N GLU A 220 5.06 -13.15 12.14
CA GLU A 220 6.33 -13.72 12.57
C GLU A 220 6.13 -15.20 12.91
N TYR A 221 6.85 -16.07 12.23
CA TYR A 221 6.81 -17.51 12.48
C TYR A 221 7.83 -17.91 13.54
N SER A 222 7.48 -18.86 14.39
CA SER A 222 8.45 -19.51 15.28
C SER A 222 9.50 -20.28 14.48
N ASP A 223 10.67 -20.52 15.05
CA ASP A 223 11.73 -21.29 14.37
C ASP A 223 11.28 -22.69 13.95
N GLU A 224 10.40 -23.31 14.75
CA GLU A 224 9.78 -24.60 14.43
C GLU A 224 8.90 -24.49 13.18
N MET A 225 8.03 -23.48 13.11
CA MET A 225 7.16 -23.23 11.95
C MET A 225 7.99 -22.91 10.71
N LYS A 226 9.06 -22.11 10.85
CA LYS A 226 9.97 -21.79 9.74
C LYS A 226 10.59 -23.07 9.15
N LYS A 227 11.09 -23.98 10.01
CA LYS A 227 11.64 -25.27 9.56
C LYS A 227 10.60 -26.08 8.77
N GLY A 228 9.37 -26.19 9.28
CA GLY A 228 8.29 -26.91 8.61
C GLY A 228 7.92 -26.29 7.25
N ILE A 229 7.85 -24.96 7.16
CA ILE A 229 7.60 -24.25 5.89
C ILE A 229 8.72 -24.52 4.88
N ILE A 230 9.98 -24.47 5.33
CA ILE A 230 11.16 -24.73 4.49
C ILE A 230 11.14 -26.17 3.96
N GLU A 231 10.89 -27.14 4.85
CA GLU A 231 10.82 -28.55 4.49
C GLU A 231 9.70 -28.81 3.46
N SER A 232 8.49 -28.31 3.72
CA SER A 232 7.36 -28.41 2.79
C SER A 232 7.67 -27.79 1.43
N HIS A 233 8.30 -26.61 1.40
CA HIS A 233 8.69 -25.95 0.16
C HIS A 233 9.73 -26.76 -0.64
N ASN A 234 10.71 -27.35 0.05
CA ASN A 234 11.75 -28.17 -0.58
C ASN A 234 11.16 -29.46 -1.16
N LEU A 235 10.25 -30.13 -0.44
CA LEU A 235 9.53 -31.31 -0.93
C LEU A 235 8.72 -30.99 -2.19
N TYR A 236 7.95 -29.90 -2.18
CA TYR A 236 7.21 -29.44 -3.35
C TYR A 236 8.14 -29.11 -4.52
N SER A 237 9.28 -28.47 -4.25
CA SER A 237 10.24 -28.11 -5.31
C SER A 237 10.87 -29.35 -5.94
N ALA A 238 11.21 -30.36 -5.14
CA ALA A 238 11.70 -31.64 -5.64
C ALA A 238 10.67 -32.32 -6.55
N SER A 239 9.40 -32.33 -6.15
CA SER A 239 8.31 -32.95 -6.93
C SER A 239 7.98 -32.25 -8.26
N ARG A 240 8.62 -31.11 -8.57
CA ARG A 240 8.46 -30.38 -9.85
C ARG A 240 9.58 -30.67 -10.84
N LEU A 241 10.64 -31.35 -10.38
CA LEU A 241 11.79 -31.72 -11.20
C LEU A 241 11.66 -33.15 -11.76
N GLU A 242 10.68 -33.90 -11.28
CA GLU A 242 10.25 -35.22 -11.77
C GLU A 242 9.14 -35.09 -12.82
#